data_AF-A0A9W8MYX8-F1
#
_entry.id   AF-A0A9W8MYX8-F1
#
_cell.length_a   1.000
_cell.length_b   1.000
_cell.length_c   1.000
_cell.angle_alpha   90.00
_cell.angle_beta   90.00
_cell.angle_gamma   90.00
#
_symmetry.space_group_name_H-M   'P 1'
#
loop_
_entity.id
_entity.type
_entity.pdbx_description
1 polymer ?
#
loop_
_entity_poly.entity_id
_entity_poly.type
_entity_poly.pdbx_seq_one_letter_code
_entity_poly.pdbx_strand_id
1 'polypeptide(L)'
;MTPDLPVEVLADIVDHVGDWELAKAVGVPTSLPQPSEWVRATCTDQAVLTGQVSAILKASPSAENPLTKTGAITAIRFGYVNVLEYFLSQHHKMFLEAFSDDLIPIKASRHGRLNVLSWWKHGFEQHPDLVPPPKQGSIAEAVDRASRNGQVESLDWWRNWGRPFEYTEAALEYASAKNQISVLDWWRRQHRSTGLPLKIGRAMDMASTAGNVEALEWWARSQLDAKYDRHALQHASCHGKVEVLEWWLSSGLPLMFDQEALTGATRHNRPEVLEWWDRSGLSIQYRMCDIEEALEESIIPGDEARNWWKRKGVDFNANDKEWMKLQSLN
;
A
#
# COMPACT_ATOMS: atom_id res chain seq x y z
N MET A 1 -30.44 23.02 -2.38
CA MET A 1 -30.26 22.07 -3.50
C MET A 1 -29.07 22.55 -4.29
N THR A 2 -27.91 21.91 -4.11
CA THR A 2 -26.83 22.01 -5.10
C THR A 2 -27.37 21.43 -6.41
N PRO A 3 -27.19 22.08 -7.58
CA PRO A 3 -27.60 21.48 -8.83
C PRO A 3 -26.78 20.20 -9.05
N ASP A 4 -27.48 19.09 -9.35
CA ASP A 4 -26.83 17.86 -9.76
C ASP A 4 -26.01 18.13 -11.03
N LEU A 5 -24.77 17.65 -11.05
CA LEU A 5 -23.91 17.74 -12.23
C LEU A 5 -24.57 16.97 -13.39
N PRO A 6 -24.48 17.46 -14.64
CA PRO A 6 -24.91 16.69 -15.80
C PRO A 6 -24.24 15.31 -15.86
N VAL A 7 -24.95 14.31 -16.36
CA VAL A 7 -24.48 12.91 -16.40
C VAL A 7 -23.19 12.76 -17.21
N GLU A 8 -23.01 13.57 -18.25
CA GLU A 8 -21.81 13.61 -19.08
C GLU A 8 -20.60 14.09 -18.27
N VAL A 9 -20.78 15.13 -17.45
CA VAL A 9 -19.71 15.64 -16.58
C VAL A 9 -19.35 14.63 -15.50
N LEU A 10 -20.34 13.93 -14.93
CA LEU A 10 -20.08 12.86 -13.98
C LEU A 10 -19.35 11.67 -14.60
N ALA A 11 -19.72 11.28 -15.83
CA ALA A 11 -19.04 10.23 -16.57
C ALA A 11 -17.57 10.59 -16.84
N ASP A 12 -17.31 11.82 -17.31
CA ASP A 12 -15.95 12.32 -17.54
C ASP A 12 -15.11 12.35 -16.25
N ILE A 13 -15.70 12.78 -15.13
CA ILE A 13 -15.04 12.77 -13.82
C ILE A 13 -14.66 11.36 -13.41
N VAL A 14 -15.58 10.39 -13.51
CA VAL A 14 -15.31 9.01 -13.06
C VAL A 14 -14.30 8.32 -13.97
N ASP A 15 -14.36 8.56 -15.28
CA ASP A 15 -13.35 8.05 -16.22
C ASP A 15 -11.97 8.63 -15.94
N HIS A 16 -11.89 9.92 -15.58
CA HIS A 16 -10.63 10.55 -15.16
C HIS A 16 -10.09 9.98 -13.84
N VAL A 17 -10.96 9.68 -12.88
CA VAL A 17 -10.59 9.02 -11.62
C VAL A 17 -10.14 7.57 -11.86
N GLY A 18 -10.59 6.93 -12.93
CA GLY A 18 -10.23 5.56 -13.27
C GLY A 18 -10.92 4.50 -12.41
N ASP A 19 -12.09 4.82 -11.83
CA ASP A 19 -12.80 3.94 -10.90
C ASP A 19 -14.07 3.34 -11.53
N TRP A 20 -13.89 2.21 -12.22
CA TRP A 20 -14.98 1.50 -12.89
C TRP A 20 -16.11 1.09 -11.93
N GLU A 21 -15.77 0.64 -10.71
CA GLU A 21 -16.77 0.24 -9.72
C GLU A 21 -17.62 1.44 -9.30
N LEU A 22 -17.00 2.60 -9.12
CA LEU A 22 -17.72 3.83 -8.78
C LEU A 22 -18.65 4.25 -9.92
N ALA A 23 -18.22 4.14 -11.18
CA ALA A 23 -19.08 4.45 -12.34
C ALA A 23 -20.35 3.61 -12.32
N LYS A 24 -20.21 2.30 -12.07
CA LYS A 24 -21.34 1.38 -11.96
C LYS A 24 -22.21 1.67 -10.75
N ALA A 25 -21.61 2.02 -9.61
CA ALA A 25 -22.34 2.36 -8.40
C ALA A 25 -23.22 3.61 -8.56
N VAL A 26 -22.70 4.66 -9.22
CA VAL A 26 -23.48 5.89 -9.48
C VAL A 26 -24.38 5.80 -10.71
N GLY A 27 -24.25 4.75 -11.52
CA GLY A 27 -25.09 4.50 -12.70
C GLY A 27 -24.75 5.37 -13.92
N VAL A 28 -23.50 5.82 -14.05
CA VAL A 28 -23.05 6.63 -15.19
C VAL A 28 -22.38 5.75 -16.27
N PRO A 29 -22.46 6.12 -17.56
CA PRO A 29 -21.66 5.48 -18.59
C PRO A 29 -20.17 5.69 -18.31
N THR A 30 -19.33 4.74 -18.73
CA THR A 30 -17.87 4.79 -18.54
C THR A 30 -17.17 4.13 -19.72
N SER A 31 -16.05 4.70 -20.14
CA SER A 31 -15.14 4.13 -21.14
C SER A 31 -14.12 3.17 -20.53
N LEU A 32 -14.07 3.05 -19.21
CA LEU A 32 -13.10 2.22 -18.50
C LEU A 32 -13.34 0.72 -18.77
N PRO A 33 -12.27 -0.07 -19.00
CA PRO A 33 -12.39 -1.51 -19.12
C PRO A 33 -12.82 -2.13 -17.79
N GLN A 34 -13.60 -3.21 -17.86
CA GLN A 34 -13.96 -3.97 -16.67
C GLN A 34 -12.69 -4.52 -16.00
N PRO A 35 -12.52 -4.33 -14.67
CA PRO A 35 -11.37 -4.88 -13.95
C PRO A 35 -11.33 -6.42 -13.99
N SER A 36 -10.14 -7.00 -13.95
CA SER A 36 -9.94 -8.46 -14.07
C SER A 36 -10.58 -9.23 -12.91
N GLU A 37 -10.67 -8.60 -11.73
CA GLU A 37 -11.32 -9.13 -10.53
C GLU A 37 -12.83 -9.37 -10.73
N TRP A 38 -13.44 -8.64 -11.67
CA TRP A 38 -14.86 -8.74 -11.97
C TRP A 38 -15.18 -9.74 -13.09
N VAL A 39 -14.19 -10.34 -13.75
CA VAL A 39 -14.41 -11.30 -14.86
C VAL A 39 -15.22 -12.51 -14.41
N ARG A 40 -15.10 -12.89 -13.13
CA ARG A 40 -15.82 -14.01 -12.50
C ARG A 40 -16.93 -13.56 -11.54
N ALA A 41 -17.30 -12.28 -11.57
CA ALA A 41 -18.34 -11.74 -10.70
C ALA A 41 -19.72 -12.32 -11.09
N THR A 42 -20.52 -12.63 -10.07
CA THR A 42 -21.86 -13.18 -10.25
C THR A 42 -22.88 -12.08 -10.56
N CYS A 43 -24.10 -12.45 -10.97
CA CYS A 43 -25.19 -11.48 -11.11
C CYS A 43 -25.50 -10.79 -9.77
N THR A 44 -25.34 -11.52 -8.65
CA THR A 44 -25.47 -10.96 -7.31
C THR A 44 -24.41 -9.90 -7.04
N ASP A 45 -23.13 -10.16 -7.36
CA ASP A 45 -22.05 -9.17 -7.20
C ASP A 45 -22.32 -7.90 -8.03
N GLN A 46 -22.78 -8.06 -9.28
CA GLN A 46 -23.12 -6.94 -10.15
C GLN A 46 -24.29 -6.12 -9.60
N ALA A 47 -25.29 -6.77 -9.00
CA ALA A 47 -26.39 -6.06 -8.35
C ALA A 47 -25.93 -5.28 -7.12
N VAL A 48 -24.97 -5.82 -6.35
CA VAL A 48 -24.41 -5.15 -5.16
C VAL A 48 -23.70 -3.85 -5.48
N LEU A 49 -23.11 -3.68 -6.68
CA LEU A 49 -22.49 -2.40 -7.10
C LEU A 49 -23.43 -1.20 -6.92
N THR A 50 -24.71 -1.39 -7.23
CA THR A 50 -25.72 -0.34 -7.17
C THR A 50 -26.08 0.08 -5.74
N GLY A 51 -25.77 -0.74 -4.74
CA GLY A 51 -26.21 -0.55 -3.35
C GLY A 51 -27.72 -0.70 -3.14
N GLN A 52 -28.50 -1.02 -4.17
CA GLN A 52 -29.96 -1.11 -4.10
C GLN A 52 -30.40 -2.54 -3.78
N VAL A 53 -31.06 -2.72 -2.63
CA VAL A 53 -31.61 -4.03 -2.23
C VAL A 53 -32.63 -4.56 -3.25
N SER A 54 -33.37 -3.67 -3.93
CA SER A 54 -34.30 -4.04 -5.00
C SER A 54 -33.61 -4.68 -6.21
N ALA A 55 -32.41 -4.22 -6.57
CA ALA A 55 -31.61 -4.83 -7.63
C ALA A 55 -31.09 -6.21 -7.20
N ILE A 56 -30.66 -6.33 -5.94
CA ILE A 56 -30.19 -7.60 -5.37
C ILE A 56 -31.33 -8.63 -5.33
N LEU A 57 -32.53 -8.23 -4.92
CA LEU A 57 -33.72 -9.10 -4.94
C LEU A 57 -34.02 -9.62 -6.36
N LYS A 58 -33.93 -8.76 -7.37
CA LYS A 58 -34.12 -9.17 -8.78
C LYS A 58 -33.05 -10.17 -9.23
N ALA A 59 -31.80 -10.01 -8.77
CA ALA A 59 -30.71 -10.94 -9.06
C ALA A 59 -30.92 -12.33 -8.41
N SER A 60 -31.80 -12.45 -7.42
CA SER A 60 -32.15 -13.71 -6.75
C SER A 60 -30.92 -14.48 -6.23
N PRO A 61 -30.27 -14.02 -5.15
CA PRO A 61 -29.08 -14.66 -4.61
C PRO A 61 -29.35 -16.11 -4.22
N SER A 62 -28.46 -17.02 -4.61
CA SER A 62 -28.58 -18.46 -4.38
C SER A 62 -27.20 -19.11 -4.27
N ALA A 63 -27.14 -20.42 -4.02
CA ALA A 63 -25.87 -21.16 -4.01
C ALA A 63 -25.15 -21.16 -5.38
N GLU A 64 -25.90 -21.05 -6.49
CA GLU A 64 -25.36 -20.99 -7.85
C GLU A 64 -25.06 -19.54 -8.31
N ASN A 65 -25.66 -18.55 -7.64
CA ASN A 65 -25.45 -17.13 -7.86
C ASN A 65 -25.09 -16.42 -6.54
N PRO A 66 -23.98 -16.80 -5.87
CA PRO A 66 -23.66 -16.29 -4.54
C PRO A 66 -23.11 -14.87 -4.59
N LEU A 67 -23.21 -14.16 -3.47
CA LEU A 67 -22.34 -13.01 -3.20
C LEU A 67 -20.91 -13.52 -3.00
N THR A 68 -19.97 -13.04 -3.79
CA THR A 68 -18.56 -13.40 -3.67
C THR A 68 -17.80 -12.36 -2.84
N LYS A 69 -16.51 -12.64 -2.57
CA LYS A 69 -15.64 -11.65 -1.92
C LYS A 69 -15.54 -10.35 -2.70
N THR A 70 -15.69 -10.37 -4.03
CA THR A 70 -15.67 -9.17 -4.87
C THR A 70 -16.84 -8.25 -4.52
N GLY A 71 -18.08 -8.74 -4.59
CA GLY A 71 -19.26 -7.95 -4.21
C GLY A 71 -19.25 -7.53 -2.73
N ALA A 72 -18.81 -8.41 -1.83
CA ALA A 72 -18.69 -8.10 -0.40
C ALA A 72 -17.73 -6.93 -0.12
N ILE A 73 -16.54 -6.93 -0.75
CA ILE A 73 -15.57 -5.84 -0.64
C ILE A 73 -16.18 -4.54 -1.16
N THR A 74 -16.89 -4.56 -2.27
CA THR A 74 -17.55 -3.39 -2.87
C THR A 74 -18.64 -2.83 -1.96
N ALA A 75 -19.48 -3.68 -1.36
CA ALA A 75 -20.49 -3.24 -0.40
C ALA A 75 -19.86 -2.50 0.79
N ILE A 76 -18.75 -3.03 1.32
CA ILE A 76 -17.99 -2.37 2.39
C ILE A 76 -17.34 -1.08 1.86
N ARG A 77 -16.69 -1.13 0.70
CA ARG A 77 -15.99 0.01 0.08
C ARG A 77 -16.91 1.21 -0.12
N PHE A 78 -18.17 1.01 -0.50
CA PHE A 78 -19.14 2.10 -0.66
C PHE A 78 -19.98 2.37 0.60
N GLY A 79 -19.79 1.60 1.67
CA GLY A 79 -20.46 1.84 2.95
C GLY A 79 -21.94 1.44 2.95
N TYR A 80 -22.34 0.44 2.15
CA TYR A 80 -23.72 -0.01 1.97
C TYR A 80 -24.21 -0.88 3.13
N VAL A 81 -24.43 -0.28 4.30
CA VAL A 81 -24.95 -0.98 5.49
C VAL A 81 -26.26 -1.71 5.21
N ASN A 82 -27.13 -1.15 4.37
CA ASN A 82 -28.38 -1.79 3.93
C ASN A 82 -28.16 -3.12 3.18
N VAL A 83 -27.09 -3.22 2.39
CA VAL A 83 -26.71 -4.47 1.71
C VAL A 83 -26.18 -5.49 2.70
N LEU A 84 -25.32 -5.06 3.63
CA LEU A 84 -24.81 -5.92 4.70
C LEU A 84 -25.96 -6.48 5.55
N GLU A 85 -26.91 -5.63 5.95
CA GLU A 85 -28.11 -6.00 6.71
C GLU A 85 -29.02 -6.98 5.94
N TYR A 86 -29.18 -6.77 4.63
CA TYR A 86 -29.96 -7.69 3.78
C TYR A 86 -29.34 -9.09 3.76
N PHE A 87 -28.03 -9.21 3.53
CA PHE A 87 -27.38 -10.52 3.52
C PHE A 87 -27.33 -11.16 4.91
N LEU A 88 -27.13 -10.37 5.97
CA LEU A 88 -27.17 -10.86 7.34
C LEU A 88 -28.55 -11.46 7.69
N SER A 89 -29.63 -10.75 7.37
CA SER A 89 -31.00 -11.14 7.75
C SER A 89 -31.63 -12.19 6.84
N GLN A 90 -31.40 -12.12 5.52
CA GLN A 90 -32.09 -12.98 4.54
C GLN A 90 -31.21 -14.14 4.04
N HIS A 91 -29.88 -14.00 4.09
CA HIS A 91 -28.93 -14.95 3.48
C HIS A 91 -27.73 -15.22 4.40
N HIS A 92 -27.97 -15.46 5.69
CA HIS A 92 -26.93 -15.53 6.73
C HIS A 92 -25.74 -16.45 6.39
N LYS A 93 -25.99 -17.65 5.82
CA LYS A 93 -24.89 -18.55 5.44
C LYS A 93 -23.96 -17.90 4.40
N MET A 94 -24.55 -17.27 3.37
CA MET A 94 -23.82 -16.54 2.34
C MET A 94 -23.09 -15.33 2.94
N PHE A 95 -23.70 -14.65 3.91
CA PHE A 95 -23.05 -13.57 4.66
C PHE A 95 -21.77 -14.06 5.35
N LEU A 96 -21.82 -15.16 6.11
CA LEU A 96 -20.64 -15.70 6.78
C LEU A 96 -19.53 -16.12 5.82
N GLU A 97 -19.90 -16.69 4.66
CA GLU A 97 -18.94 -17.10 3.63
C GLU A 97 -18.28 -15.90 2.95
N ALA A 98 -19.09 -14.92 2.51
CA ALA A 98 -18.63 -13.75 1.77
C ALA A 98 -17.86 -12.74 2.64
N PHE A 99 -18.26 -12.57 3.90
CA PHE A 99 -17.65 -11.65 4.87
C PHE A 99 -16.75 -12.36 5.90
N SER A 100 -16.19 -13.51 5.52
CA SER A 100 -15.25 -14.31 6.31
C SER A 100 -13.95 -13.56 6.65
N ASP A 101 -13.23 -14.06 7.67
CA ASP A 101 -11.88 -13.58 8.05
C ASP A 101 -11.80 -12.09 8.39
N ASP A 102 -12.76 -11.60 9.16
CA ASP A 102 -12.83 -10.21 9.62
C ASP A 102 -12.73 -9.18 8.48
N LEU A 103 -13.25 -9.56 7.31
CA LEU A 103 -13.27 -8.72 6.11
C LEU A 103 -13.89 -7.35 6.40
N ILE A 104 -14.99 -7.31 7.18
CA ILE A 104 -15.74 -6.09 7.48
C ILE A 104 -14.86 -5.06 8.21
N PRO A 105 -14.34 -5.30 9.43
CA PRO A 105 -13.54 -4.30 10.14
C PRO A 105 -12.28 -3.91 9.38
N ILE A 106 -11.61 -4.86 8.70
CA ILE A 106 -10.37 -4.58 7.97
C ILE A 106 -10.63 -3.69 6.74
N LYS A 107 -11.62 -4.03 5.90
CA LYS A 107 -11.93 -3.26 4.69
C LYS A 107 -12.63 -1.94 5.00
N ALA A 108 -13.50 -1.90 6.00
CA ALA A 108 -14.15 -0.66 6.42
C ALA A 108 -13.10 0.36 6.92
N SER A 109 -12.12 -0.10 7.68
CA SER A 109 -11.00 0.74 8.15
C SER A 109 -10.13 1.24 7.01
N ARG A 110 -9.83 0.37 6.03
CA ARG A 110 -9.09 0.72 4.81
C ARG A 110 -9.78 1.82 3.99
N HIS A 111 -11.11 1.86 3.97
CA HIS A 111 -11.90 2.78 3.14
C HIS A 111 -12.53 3.94 3.92
N GLY A 112 -12.26 4.08 5.23
CA GLY A 112 -12.82 5.18 6.04
C GLY A 112 -14.32 5.04 6.31
N ARG A 113 -14.86 3.82 6.34
CA ARG A 113 -16.31 3.57 6.43
C ARG A 113 -16.77 3.39 7.87
N LEU A 114 -16.85 4.52 8.59
CA LEU A 114 -17.22 4.55 10.00
C LEU A 114 -18.63 4.02 10.27
N ASN A 115 -19.56 4.22 9.34
CA ASN A 115 -20.91 3.69 9.42
C ASN A 115 -20.92 2.15 9.43
N VAL A 116 -20.10 1.52 8.59
CA VAL A 116 -19.93 0.06 8.54
C VAL A 116 -19.22 -0.44 9.80
N LEU A 117 -18.17 0.25 10.28
CA LEU A 117 -17.50 -0.10 11.54
C LEU A 117 -18.46 -0.04 12.74
N SER A 118 -19.28 1.01 12.81
CA SER A 118 -20.25 1.20 13.89
C SER A 118 -21.38 0.17 13.83
N TRP A 119 -21.88 -0.14 12.63
CA TRP A 119 -22.85 -1.21 12.42
C TRP A 119 -22.29 -2.57 12.84
N TRP A 120 -21.08 -2.90 12.40
CA TRP A 120 -20.41 -4.16 12.75
C TRP A 120 -20.19 -4.27 14.27
N LYS A 121 -19.70 -3.20 14.90
CA LYS A 121 -19.51 -3.14 16.36
C LYS A 121 -20.81 -3.41 17.10
N HIS A 122 -21.88 -2.71 16.72
CA HIS A 122 -23.20 -2.91 17.30
C HIS A 122 -23.68 -4.36 17.11
N GLY A 123 -23.50 -4.90 15.90
CA GLY A 123 -23.88 -6.26 15.54
C GLY A 123 -23.27 -7.32 16.45
N PHE A 124 -21.94 -7.34 16.61
CA PHE A 124 -21.30 -8.37 17.44
C PHE A 124 -21.50 -8.12 18.95
N GLU A 125 -21.71 -6.86 19.38
CA GLU A 125 -21.96 -6.56 20.80
C GLU A 125 -23.36 -7.00 21.26
N GLN A 126 -24.37 -6.91 20.39
CA GLN A 126 -25.74 -7.34 20.70
C GLN A 126 -25.99 -8.80 20.32
N HIS A 127 -25.42 -9.26 19.21
CA HIS A 127 -25.71 -10.56 18.60
C HIS A 127 -24.42 -11.24 18.09
N PRO A 128 -23.52 -11.67 18.99
CA PRO A 128 -22.23 -12.28 18.63
C PRO A 128 -22.35 -13.58 17.82
N ASP A 129 -23.49 -14.26 17.91
CA ASP A 129 -23.78 -15.47 17.14
C ASP A 129 -24.08 -15.17 15.65
N LEU A 130 -24.58 -13.97 15.36
CA LEU A 130 -24.92 -13.53 14.01
C LEU A 130 -23.76 -12.78 13.34
N VAL A 131 -23.12 -11.89 14.10
CA VAL A 131 -21.94 -11.15 13.66
C VAL A 131 -20.78 -11.51 14.58
N PRO A 132 -19.79 -12.28 14.10
CA PRO A 132 -18.68 -12.69 14.93
C PRO A 132 -17.86 -11.50 15.45
N PRO A 133 -17.37 -11.56 16.70
CA PRO A 133 -16.40 -10.59 17.21
C PRO A 133 -15.05 -10.71 16.48
N PRO A 134 -14.22 -9.65 16.50
CA PRO A 134 -12.94 -9.67 15.80
C PRO A 134 -12.02 -10.77 16.34
N LYS A 135 -11.34 -11.50 15.46
CA LYS A 135 -10.29 -12.46 15.82
C LYS A 135 -9.05 -11.71 16.33
N GLN A 136 -8.18 -12.45 17.03
CA GLN A 136 -6.91 -11.92 17.50
C GLN A 136 -6.07 -11.38 16.32
N GLY A 137 -5.55 -10.16 16.46
CA GLY A 137 -4.73 -9.50 15.43
C GLY A 137 -5.51 -8.73 14.37
N SER A 138 -6.82 -8.97 14.22
CA SER A 138 -7.64 -8.28 13.21
C SER A 138 -7.80 -6.79 13.46
N ILE A 139 -7.77 -6.37 14.74
CA ILE A 139 -7.77 -4.95 15.11
C ILE A 139 -6.47 -4.29 14.66
N ALA A 140 -5.33 -4.92 14.95
CA ALA A 140 -4.03 -4.44 14.51
C ALA A 140 -3.97 -4.34 12.98
N GLU A 141 -4.42 -5.36 12.26
CA GLU A 141 -4.48 -5.29 10.80
C GLU A 141 -5.42 -4.16 10.32
N ALA A 142 -6.59 -3.98 10.92
CA ALA A 142 -7.51 -2.92 10.55
C ALA A 142 -6.88 -1.51 10.71
N VAL A 143 -6.16 -1.27 11.81
CA VAL A 143 -5.43 -0.02 12.09
C VAL A 143 -4.23 0.17 11.15
N ASP A 144 -3.48 -0.88 10.87
CA ASP A 144 -2.35 -0.85 9.94
C ASP A 144 -2.84 -0.56 8.51
N ARG A 145 -3.98 -1.14 8.09
CA ARG A 145 -4.61 -0.89 6.79
C ARG A 145 -5.22 0.51 6.70
N ALA A 146 -5.81 1.03 7.77
CA ALA A 146 -6.24 2.43 7.83
C ALA A 146 -5.05 3.38 7.64
N SER A 147 -3.94 3.11 8.33
CA SER A 147 -2.70 3.90 8.22
C SER A 147 -2.13 3.90 6.81
N ARG A 148 -2.11 2.73 6.15
CA ARG A 148 -1.67 2.58 4.75
C ARG A 148 -2.48 3.42 3.75
N ASN A 149 -3.78 3.61 4.01
CA ASN A 149 -4.71 4.23 3.05
C ASN A 149 -5.13 5.65 3.45
N GLY A 150 -4.41 6.27 4.40
CA GLY A 150 -4.65 7.67 4.75
C GLY A 150 -5.89 7.93 5.61
N GLN A 151 -6.47 6.89 6.23
CA GLN A 151 -7.78 6.98 6.88
C GLN A 151 -7.68 7.43 8.33
N VAL A 152 -7.40 8.72 8.55
CA VAL A 152 -7.30 9.33 9.89
C VAL A 152 -8.58 9.11 10.71
N GLU A 153 -9.74 9.27 10.10
CA GLU A 153 -11.05 9.06 10.75
C GLU A 153 -11.22 7.63 11.29
N SER A 154 -10.73 6.61 10.54
CA SER A 154 -10.73 5.23 11.03
C SER A 154 -9.83 5.07 12.26
N LEU A 155 -8.66 5.72 12.27
CA LEU A 155 -7.73 5.68 13.40
C LEU A 155 -8.37 6.32 14.65
N ASP A 156 -9.03 7.47 14.48
CA ASP A 156 -9.78 8.12 15.56
C ASP A 156 -10.94 7.25 16.06
N TRP A 157 -11.66 6.56 15.17
CA TRP A 157 -12.71 5.63 15.57
C TRP A 157 -12.16 4.47 16.41
N TRP A 158 -11.10 3.80 15.95
CA TRP A 158 -10.45 2.71 16.69
C TRP A 158 -9.80 3.19 17.98
N ARG A 159 -9.36 4.44 18.08
CA ARG A 159 -8.83 4.98 19.33
C ARG A 159 -9.91 5.14 20.40
N ASN A 160 -11.14 5.43 19.98
CA ASN A 160 -12.28 5.78 20.83
C ASN A 160 -13.34 4.66 20.95
N TRP A 161 -13.12 3.48 20.37
CA TRP A 161 -14.11 2.41 20.32
C TRP A 161 -14.39 1.71 21.67
N GLY A 162 -13.65 2.04 22.74
CA GLY A 162 -13.89 1.56 24.10
C GLY A 162 -13.20 0.25 24.49
N ARG A 163 -12.26 -0.23 23.67
CA ARG A 163 -11.46 -1.46 23.89
C ARG A 163 -9.98 -1.17 23.55
N PRO A 164 -9.04 -2.10 23.82
CA PRO A 164 -7.62 -1.88 23.54
C PRO A 164 -7.37 -1.46 22.09
N PHE A 165 -6.47 -0.49 21.92
CA PHE A 165 -6.04 -0.01 20.61
C PHE A 165 -4.79 -0.79 20.19
N GLU A 166 -4.95 -1.66 19.19
CA GLU A 166 -3.91 -2.57 18.71
C GLU A 166 -3.41 -2.13 17.34
N TYR A 167 -2.10 -2.24 17.12
CA TYR A 167 -1.40 -1.89 15.87
C TYR A 167 -0.01 -2.50 15.89
N THR A 168 0.63 -2.61 14.72
CA THR A 168 2.00 -3.11 14.60
C THR A 168 2.94 -2.03 14.07
N GLU A 169 4.20 -2.38 13.81
CA GLU A 169 5.14 -1.52 13.09
C GLU A 169 4.64 -1.19 11.67
N ALA A 170 3.80 -2.08 11.09
CA ALA A 170 3.23 -1.91 9.77
C ALA A 170 2.37 -0.63 9.63
N ALA A 171 1.80 -0.10 10.71
CA ALA A 171 1.06 1.16 10.67
C ALA A 171 1.94 2.32 10.16
N LEU A 172 3.10 2.54 10.78
CA LEU A 172 4.01 3.63 10.44
C LEU A 172 4.82 3.32 9.18
N GLU A 173 5.21 2.06 8.99
CA GLU A 173 5.88 1.60 7.78
C GLU A 173 5.01 1.81 6.53
N TYR A 174 3.75 1.38 6.56
CA TYR A 174 2.84 1.56 5.43
C TYR A 174 2.44 3.01 5.21
N ALA A 175 2.23 3.79 6.28
CA ALA A 175 1.96 5.22 6.14
C ALA A 175 3.13 5.92 5.42
N SER A 176 4.37 5.58 5.78
CA SER A 176 5.58 6.12 5.15
C SER A 176 5.75 5.64 3.70
N ALA A 177 5.53 4.34 3.44
CA ALA A 177 5.58 3.75 2.11
C ALA A 177 4.47 4.24 1.16
N LYS A 178 3.38 4.81 1.67
CA LYS A 178 2.26 5.36 0.89
C LYS A 178 2.15 6.87 0.98
N ASN A 179 3.16 7.54 1.51
CA ASN A 179 3.24 8.99 1.65
C ASN A 179 2.02 9.61 2.38
N GLN A 180 1.52 8.92 3.41
CA GLN A 180 0.34 9.34 4.17
C GLN A 180 0.72 10.32 5.27
N ILE A 181 1.10 11.55 4.89
CA ILE A 181 1.60 12.57 5.82
C ILE A 181 0.57 12.90 6.91
N SER A 182 -0.72 13.02 6.56
CA SER A 182 -1.80 13.26 7.53
C SER A 182 -1.90 12.16 8.60
N VAL A 183 -1.60 10.92 8.24
CA VAL A 183 -1.57 9.78 9.18
C VAL A 183 -0.33 9.84 10.06
N LEU A 184 0.85 10.14 9.49
CA LEU A 184 2.07 10.31 10.28
C LEU A 184 1.91 11.45 11.30
N ASP A 185 1.29 12.56 10.89
CA ASP A 185 0.92 13.67 11.78
C ASP A 185 -0.08 13.24 12.86
N TRP A 186 -1.05 12.40 12.53
CA TRP A 186 -1.95 11.83 13.54
C TRP A 186 -1.18 11.02 14.58
N TRP A 187 -0.32 10.09 14.17
CA TRP A 187 0.49 9.28 15.10
C TRP A 187 1.38 10.15 15.99
N ARG A 188 2.08 11.13 15.41
CA ARG A 188 2.92 12.08 16.16
C ARG A 188 2.10 12.87 17.17
N ARG A 189 0.92 13.37 16.79
CA ARG A 189 0.02 14.09 17.71
C ARG A 189 -0.43 13.20 18.86
N GLN A 190 -0.92 11.99 18.57
CA GLN A 190 -1.39 11.05 19.61
C GLN A 190 -0.28 10.64 20.58
N HIS A 191 0.94 10.45 20.07
CA HIS A 191 2.12 10.20 20.89
C HIS A 191 2.39 11.36 21.85
N ARG A 192 2.42 12.59 21.34
CA ARG A 192 2.69 13.79 22.14
C ARG A 192 1.58 14.13 23.14
N SER A 193 0.31 13.94 22.76
CA SER A 193 -0.83 14.35 23.59
C SER A 193 -1.26 13.30 24.61
N THR A 194 -1.20 12.01 24.24
CA THR A 194 -1.72 10.91 25.08
C THR A 194 -0.65 9.93 25.54
N GLY A 195 0.60 10.08 25.09
CA GLY A 195 1.66 9.12 25.37
C GLY A 195 1.52 7.81 24.59
N LEU A 196 0.75 7.79 23.49
CA LEU A 196 0.55 6.60 22.67
C LEU A 196 1.92 6.08 22.16
N PRO A 197 2.33 4.83 22.45
CA PRO A 197 3.64 4.33 22.04
C PRO A 197 3.81 4.26 20.52
N LEU A 198 4.92 4.76 19.98
CA LEU A 198 5.19 4.64 18.54
C LEU A 198 5.96 3.35 18.25
N LYS A 199 5.40 2.49 17.40
CA LYS A 199 6.06 1.30 16.86
C LYS A 199 6.65 1.65 15.49
N ILE A 200 7.79 2.36 15.48
CA ILE A 200 8.32 3.02 14.27
C ILE A 200 8.71 2.02 13.17
N GLY A 201 9.24 0.84 13.53
CA GLY A 201 9.70 -0.14 12.56
C GLY A 201 10.76 0.40 11.59
N ARG A 202 10.72 -0.05 10.33
CA ARG A 202 11.60 0.36 9.23
C ARG A 202 10.97 1.45 8.34
N ALA A 203 10.38 2.47 8.97
CA ALA A 203 9.58 3.48 8.27
C ALA A 203 10.33 4.21 7.13
N MET A 204 11.58 4.63 7.38
CA MET A 204 12.38 5.32 6.38
C MET A 204 12.91 4.40 5.28
N ASP A 205 13.22 3.13 5.59
CA ASP A 205 13.59 2.14 4.56
C ASP A 205 12.41 1.91 3.60
N MET A 206 11.19 1.81 4.14
CA MET A 206 9.98 1.62 3.35
C MET A 206 9.61 2.85 2.52
N ALA A 207 9.80 4.07 3.05
CA ALA A 207 9.64 5.30 2.27
C ALA A 207 10.68 5.41 1.15
N SER A 208 11.94 5.04 1.43
CA SER A 208 13.02 5.02 0.43
C SER A 208 12.74 4.03 -0.70
N THR A 209 12.30 2.83 -0.34
CA THR A 209 11.88 1.79 -1.30
C THR A 209 10.75 2.27 -2.19
N ALA A 210 9.75 2.95 -1.61
CA ALA A 210 8.59 3.46 -2.34
C ALA A 210 8.89 4.66 -3.24
N GLY A 211 9.95 5.42 -2.96
CA GLY A 211 10.26 6.67 -3.66
C GLY A 211 9.63 7.92 -3.02
N ASN A 212 9.21 7.87 -1.75
CA ASN A 212 8.45 8.94 -1.13
C ASN A 212 9.35 9.93 -0.36
N VAL A 213 9.92 10.89 -1.07
CA VAL A 213 10.78 11.94 -0.49
C VAL A 213 10.06 12.77 0.58
N GLU A 214 8.78 13.08 0.39
CA GLU A 214 8.02 13.86 1.38
C GLU A 214 7.88 13.14 2.73
N ALA A 215 7.67 11.83 2.73
CA ALA A 215 7.66 11.03 3.96
C ALA A 215 9.03 11.00 4.64
N LEU A 216 10.11 10.90 3.86
CA LEU A 216 11.49 10.97 4.39
C LEU A 216 11.76 12.33 5.03
N GLU A 217 11.38 13.42 4.37
CA GLU A 217 11.50 14.78 4.91
C GLU A 217 10.67 14.96 6.18
N TRP A 218 9.45 14.40 6.21
CA TRP A 218 8.62 14.42 7.41
C TRP A 218 9.32 13.73 8.58
N TRP A 219 9.92 12.55 8.36
CA TRP A 219 10.65 11.83 9.41
C TRP A 219 11.85 12.62 9.91
N ALA A 220 12.67 13.18 9.00
CA ALA A 220 13.83 14.01 9.36
C ALA A 220 13.44 15.22 10.22
N ARG A 221 12.28 15.83 9.96
CA ARG A 221 11.76 16.99 10.72
C ARG A 221 10.90 16.61 11.94
N SER A 222 10.54 15.34 12.10
CA SER A 222 9.53 14.91 13.07
C SER A 222 9.97 15.03 14.53
N GLN A 223 11.29 15.09 14.77
CA GLN A 223 11.93 14.93 16.09
C GLN A 223 11.62 13.59 16.77
N LEU A 224 11.21 12.59 15.99
CA LEU A 224 11.08 11.21 16.43
C LEU A 224 12.39 10.47 16.15
N ASP A 225 12.66 9.43 16.93
CA ASP A 225 13.81 8.55 16.72
C ASP A 225 13.56 7.64 15.51
N ALA A 226 13.82 8.19 14.31
CA ALA A 226 13.63 7.48 13.05
C ALA A 226 14.69 6.39 12.89
N LYS A 227 14.25 5.16 12.68
CA LYS A 227 15.12 4.00 12.46
C LYS A 227 15.25 3.73 10.97
N TYR A 228 16.49 3.55 10.54
CA TYR A 228 16.85 3.16 9.18
C TYR A 228 18.22 2.49 9.18
N ASP A 229 18.53 1.76 8.11
CA ASP A 229 19.83 1.12 7.92
C ASP A 229 20.26 1.16 6.45
N ARG A 230 21.26 0.35 6.08
CA ARG A 230 21.77 0.28 4.70
C ARG A 230 20.70 -0.09 3.65
N HIS A 231 19.61 -0.75 4.05
CA HIS A 231 18.55 -1.17 3.14
C HIS A 231 17.82 0.04 2.53
N ALA A 232 17.83 1.21 3.17
CA ALA A 232 17.23 2.43 2.61
C ALA A 232 17.86 2.80 1.25
N LEU A 233 19.18 2.94 1.19
CA LEU A 233 19.93 3.28 -0.03
C LEU A 233 20.02 2.10 -0.99
N GLN A 234 20.15 0.87 -0.48
CA GLN A 234 20.13 -0.35 -1.30
C GLN A 234 18.80 -0.49 -2.07
N HIS A 235 17.66 -0.44 -1.39
CA HIS A 235 16.36 -0.61 -2.04
C HIS A 235 16.02 0.56 -2.97
N ALA A 236 16.38 1.80 -2.59
CA ALA A 236 16.26 2.94 -3.49
C ALA A 236 17.06 2.71 -4.78
N SER A 237 18.25 2.13 -4.67
CA SER A 237 19.10 1.79 -5.81
C SER A 237 18.48 0.70 -6.71
N CYS A 238 17.97 -0.39 -6.13
CA CYS A 238 17.28 -1.45 -6.88
C CYS A 238 16.05 -0.94 -7.66
N HIS A 239 15.31 0.00 -7.07
CA HIS A 239 14.04 0.49 -7.63
C HIS A 239 14.17 1.77 -8.48
N GLY A 240 15.41 2.18 -8.81
CA GLY A 240 15.64 3.35 -9.67
C GLY A 240 15.27 4.69 -9.02
N LYS A 241 15.28 4.79 -7.69
CA LYS A 241 14.80 5.96 -6.95
C LYS A 241 15.88 7.03 -6.78
N VAL A 242 16.34 7.60 -7.89
CA VAL A 242 17.40 8.63 -7.89
C VAL A 242 17.05 9.83 -7.01
N GLU A 243 15.79 10.30 -7.04
CA GLU A 243 15.33 11.41 -6.19
C GLU A 243 15.46 11.12 -4.69
N VAL A 244 15.28 9.86 -4.28
CA VAL A 244 15.48 9.44 -2.88
C VAL A 244 16.96 9.41 -2.53
N LEU A 245 17.82 8.94 -3.43
CA LEU A 245 19.28 8.93 -3.21
C LEU A 245 19.81 10.37 -3.06
N GLU A 246 19.34 11.28 -3.92
CA GLU A 246 19.65 12.72 -3.84
C GLU A 246 19.16 13.35 -2.53
N TRP A 247 17.94 12.99 -2.10
CA TRP A 247 17.42 13.43 -0.81
C TRP A 247 18.29 12.93 0.35
N TRP A 248 18.68 11.66 0.35
CA TRP A 248 19.56 11.11 1.39
C TRP A 248 20.89 11.87 1.44
N LEU A 249 21.53 12.10 0.30
CA LEU A 249 22.79 12.84 0.20
C LEU A 249 22.68 14.27 0.74
N SER A 250 21.56 14.95 0.50
CA SER A 250 21.31 16.34 0.93
C SER A 250 20.71 16.47 2.34
N SER A 251 20.16 15.41 2.90
CA SER A 251 19.44 15.43 4.20
C SER A 251 20.30 15.76 5.41
N GLY A 252 21.62 15.56 5.32
CA GLY A 252 22.53 15.66 6.46
C GLY A 252 22.43 14.48 7.45
N LEU A 253 21.61 13.47 7.15
CA LEU A 253 21.54 12.23 7.94
C LEU A 253 22.73 11.31 7.63
N PRO A 254 23.18 10.49 8.60
CA PRO A 254 24.18 9.46 8.35
C PRO A 254 23.80 8.57 7.16
N LEU A 255 24.67 8.50 6.16
CA LEU A 255 24.52 7.61 5.01
C LEU A 255 25.07 6.23 5.36
N MET A 256 24.23 5.20 5.23
CA MET A 256 24.61 3.80 5.42
C MET A 256 24.43 3.06 4.10
N PHE A 257 25.51 2.58 3.52
CA PHE A 257 25.48 1.82 2.27
C PHE A 257 26.69 0.89 2.19
N ASP A 258 26.59 -0.11 1.33
CA ASP A 258 27.66 -1.01 0.95
C ASP A 258 27.55 -1.35 -0.54
N GLN A 259 28.40 -2.27 -1.00
CA GLN A 259 28.45 -2.71 -2.39
C GLN A 259 27.11 -3.24 -2.92
N GLU A 260 26.17 -3.64 -2.06
CA GLU A 260 24.86 -4.13 -2.46
C GLU A 260 24.01 -3.06 -3.17
N ALA A 261 24.30 -1.77 -2.95
CA ALA A 261 23.65 -0.71 -3.71
C ALA A 261 23.99 -0.76 -5.21
N LEU A 262 25.25 -1.10 -5.54
CA LEU A 262 25.72 -1.22 -6.94
C LEU A 262 25.28 -2.53 -7.57
N THR A 263 25.39 -3.65 -6.86
CA THR A 263 24.93 -4.96 -7.36
C THR A 263 23.41 -4.93 -7.55
N GLY A 264 22.67 -4.33 -6.61
CA GLY A 264 21.23 -4.12 -6.71
C GLY A 264 20.82 -3.29 -7.92
N ALA A 265 21.44 -2.12 -8.12
CA ALA A 265 21.20 -1.29 -9.31
C ALA A 265 21.51 -2.05 -10.62
N THR A 266 22.58 -2.86 -10.61
CA THR A 266 23.01 -3.66 -11.75
C THR A 266 22.02 -4.78 -12.08
N ARG A 267 21.62 -5.58 -11.08
CA ARG A 267 20.66 -6.68 -11.21
C ARG A 267 19.27 -6.22 -11.69
N HIS A 268 18.91 -4.99 -11.38
CA HIS A 268 17.65 -4.37 -11.80
C HIS A 268 17.79 -3.47 -13.04
N ASN A 269 18.92 -3.53 -13.74
CA ASN A 269 19.20 -2.75 -14.95
C ASN A 269 18.91 -1.25 -14.77
N ARG A 270 19.50 -0.61 -13.75
CA ARG A 270 19.32 0.80 -13.37
C ARG A 270 20.56 1.65 -13.67
N PRO A 271 20.89 1.93 -14.95
CA PRO A 271 22.05 2.76 -15.29
C PRO A 271 21.98 4.18 -14.72
N GLU A 272 20.78 4.74 -14.55
CA GLU A 272 20.56 6.06 -13.95
C GLU A 272 21.01 6.14 -12.49
N VAL A 273 20.87 5.04 -11.75
CA VAL A 273 21.34 4.93 -10.36
C VAL A 273 22.84 4.75 -10.31
N LEU A 274 23.41 3.93 -11.20
CA LEU A 274 24.86 3.76 -11.30
C LEU A 274 25.56 5.08 -11.63
N GLU A 275 24.99 5.85 -12.57
CA GLU A 275 25.45 7.20 -12.89
C GLU A 275 25.34 8.16 -11.70
N TRP A 276 24.27 8.06 -10.92
CA TRP A 276 24.13 8.85 -9.69
C TRP A 276 25.21 8.51 -8.67
N TRP A 277 25.46 7.22 -8.40
CA TRP A 277 26.50 6.77 -7.47
C TRP A 277 27.89 7.28 -7.89
N ASP A 278 28.20 7.23 -9.19
CA ASP A 278 29.45 7.75 -9.74
C ASP A 278 29.59 9.27 -9.56
N ARG A 279 28.51 10.03 -9.73
CA ARG A 279 28.55 11.49 -9.58
C ARG A 279 28.44 11.97 -8.14
N SER A 280 27.95 11.12 -7.24
CA SER A 280 27.67 11.48 -5.83
C SER A 280 28.93 11.85 -5.03
N GLY A 281 30.11 11.41 -5.47
CA GLY A 281 31.35 11.54 -4.72
C GLY A 281 31.42 10.64 -3.48
N LEU A 282 30.46 9.75 -3.28
CA LEU A 282 30.48 8.77 -2.20
C LEU A 282 31.50 7.67 -2.52
N SER A 283 32.38 7.35 -1.57
CA SER A 283 33.33 6.25 -1.74
C SER A 283 32.61 4.92 -1.54
N ILE A 284 32.12 4.35 -2.63
CA ILE A 284 31.49 3.04 -2.68
C ILE A 284 32.41 2.05 -3.39
N GLN A 285 32.55 0.87 -2.80
CA GLN A 285 33.43 -0.18 -3.30
C GLN A 285 32.64 -1.28 -4.00
N TYR A 286 33.27 -1.95 -4.95
CA TYR A 286 32.73 -3.12 -5.66
C TYR A 286 33.84 -4.11 -6.02
N ARG A 287 33.44 -5.35 -6.30
CA ARG A 287 34.28 -6.35 -6.96
C ARG A 287 33.67 -6.66 -8.31
N MET A 288 34.51 -6.91 -9.32
CA MET A 288 34.05 -7.22 -10.67
C MET A 288 33.23 -8.51 -10.69
N CYS A 289 33.58 -9.51 -9.88
CA CYS A 289 32.80 -10.74 -9.75
C CYS A 289 31.36 -10.50 -9.28
N ASP A 290 31.16 -9.62 -8.30
CA ASP A 290 29.82 -9.31 -7.76
C ASP A 290 28.97 -8.57 -8.81
N ILE A 291 29.60 -7.76 -9.66
CA ILE A 291 28.93 -7.05 -10.75
C ILE A 291 28.56 -8.01 -11.88
N GLU A 292 29.45 -8.94 -12.27
CA GLU A 292 29.12 -9.93 -13.31
C GLU A 292 28.02 -10.89 -12.83
N GLU A 293 28.11 -11.38 -11.60
CA GLU A 293 27.04 -12.19 -10.99
C GLU A 293 25.70 -11.43 -11.01
N ALA A 294 25.69 -10.15 -10.62
CA ALA A 294 24.48 -9.33 -10.68
C ALA A 294 23.95 -9.15 -12.12
N LEU A 295 24.82 -9.09 -13.13
CA LEU A 295 24.41 -9.00 -14.54
C LEU A 295 23.84 -10.33 -15.06
N GLU A 296 24.39 -11.47 -14.63
CA GLU A 296 23.86 -12.79 -14.97
C GLU A 296 22.52 -13.07 -14.28
N GLU A 297 22.33 -12.57 -13.07
CA GLU A 297 21.09 -12.64 -12.29
C GLU A 297 20.05 -11.58 -12.68
N SER A 298 20.24 -10.87 -13.79
CA SER A 298 19.39 -9.72 -14.12
C SER A 298 17.91 -10.11 -14.16
N ILE A 299 17.13 -9.42 -13.32
CA ILE A 299 15.68 -9.67 -13.18
C ILE A 299 14.92 -8.96 -14.32
N ILE A 300 15.46 -7.83 -14.78
CA ILE A 300 14.84 -6.97 -15.79
C ILE A 300 15.61 -7.15 -17.10
N PRO A 301 14.94 -7.51 -18.21
CA PRO A 301 15.60 -7.61 -19.51
C PRO A 301 16.24 -6.26 -19.89
N GLY A 302 17.51 -6.30 -20.30
CA GLY A 302 18.22 -5.13 -20.79
C GLY A 302 19.72 -5.19 -20.50
N ASP A 303 20.49 -4.56 -21.39
CA ASP A 303 21.96 -4.48 -21.30
C ASP A 303 22.44 -3.09 -20.88
N GLU A 304 21.55 -2.22 -20.38
CA GLU A 304 21.89 -0.82 -20.14
C GLU A 304 22.91 -0.66 -19.00
N ALA A 305 22.71 -1.39 -17.90
CA ALA A 305 23.67 -1.46 -16.81
C ALA A 305 24.99 -2.09 -17.26
N ARG A 306 24.95 -3.17 -18.06
CA ARG A 306 26.16 -3.79 -18.64
C ARG A 306 26.93 -2.79 -19.50
N ASN A 307 26.24 -2.04 -20.35
CA ASN A 307 26.81 -1.01 -21.20
C ASN A 307 27.38 0.15 -20.39
N TRP A 308 26.76 0.50 -19.27
CA TRP A 308 27.28 1.49 -18.34
C TRP A 308 28.61 1.04 -17.74
N TRP A 309 28.69 -0.19 -17.21
CA TRP A 309 29.93 -0.75 -16.66
C TRP A 309 31.06 -0.84 -17.69
N LYS A 310 30.75 -1.24 -18.94
CA LYS A 310 31.73 -1.22 -20.04
C LYS A 310 32.26 0.19 -20.30
N ARG A 311 31.39 1.21 -20.32
CA ARG A 311 31.83 2.61 -20.48
C ARG A 311 32.68 3.11 -19.31
N LYS A 312 32.46 2.59 -18.10
CA LYS A 312 33.32 2.85 -16.94
C LYS A 312 34.66 2.14 -16.98
N GLY A 313 34.87 1.23 -17.92
CA GLY A 313 36.14 0.53 -18.10
C GLY A 313 36.22 -0.79 -17.34
N VAL A 314 35.09 -1.37 -16.92
CA VAL A 314 35.07 -2.75 -16.42
C VAL A 314 35.34 -3.70 -17.60
N ASP A 315 36.44 -4.43 -17.51
CA ASP A 315 36.80 -5.48 -18.46
C ASP A 315 36.32 -6.85 -17.95
N PHE A 316 35.30 -7.39 -18.61
CA PHE A 316 34.71 -8.68 -18.29
C PHE A 316 35.55 -9.88 -18.79
N ASN A 317 36.65 -9.64 -19.52
CA ASN A 317 37.60 -10.68 -19.93
C ASN A 317 38.88 -10.71 -19.05
N ALA A 318 38.89 -9.95 -17.95
CA ALA A 318 40.01 -9.89 -17.01
C ALA A 318 40.27 -11.23 -16.30
N ASN A 319 41.46 -11.38 -15.72
CA ASN A 319 41.84 -12.63 -15.02
C ASN A 319 41.23 -12.74 -13.61
N ASP A 320 41.20 -13.94 -13.03
CA ASP A 320 40.60 -14.24 -11.71
C ASP A 320 41.10 -13.34 -10.58
N LYS A 321 42.36 -12.89 -10.64
CA LYS A 321 42.95 -12.01 -9.61
C LYS A 321 42.41 -10.60 -9.68
N GLU A 322 42.14 -10.10 -10.89
CA GLU A 322 41.51 -8.81 -11.11
C GLU A 322 40.02 -8.85 -10.74
N TRP A 323 39.38 -10.00 -10.96
CA TRP A 323 37.96 -10.21 -10.62
C TRP A 323 37.64 -10.09 -9.14
N MET A 324 38.49 -10.65 -8.27
CA MET A 324 38.30 -10.61 -6.81
C MET A 324 38.80 -9.31 -6.17
N LYS A 325 39.46 -8.43 -6.93
CA LYS A 325 40.05 -7.20 -6.40
C LYS A 325 38.95 -6.20 -6.05
N LEU A 326 39.00 -5.70 -4.82
CA LEU A 326 38.14 -4.61 -4.36
C LEU A 326 38.56 -3.29 -5.03
N GLN A 327 37.60 -2.61 -5.66
CA GLN A 327 37.78 -1.38 -6.41
C GLN A 327 36.84 -0.30 -5.87
N SER A 328 37.22 0.97 -6.00
CA SER A 328 36.34 2.11 -5.70
C SER A 328 35.66 2.54 -6.99
N LEU A 329 34.38 2.90 -6.92
CA LEU A 329 33.68 3.49 -8.07
C LEU A 329 34.18 4.91 -8.35
N ASN A 330 34.46 5.67 -7.28
CA ASN A 330 34.86 7.09 -7.30
C ASN A 330 36.29 7.29 -6.80
#